data_AF-A0A024SB92-F1
#
_entry.id   AF-A0A024SB92-F1
#
_cell.length_a   1.000
_cell.length_b   1.000
_cell.length_c   1.000
_cell.angle_alpha   90.00
_cell.angle_beta   90.00
_cell.angle_gamma   90.00
#
_symmetry.space_group_name_H-M   'P 1'
#
loop_
_entity.id
_entity.type
_entity.pdbx_description
1 polymer ?
#
loop_
_entity_poly.entity_id
_entity_poly.type
_entity_poly.pdbx_seq_one_letter_code
_entity_poly.pdbx_strand_id
1 'polypeptide(L)'
;MAPVPTQDSPADKDSPYYPHPEISVSALRFDFRGRFLSPRVSRSIPASKGLHHHGEAPEAAGYTIAELARLARSAVPAQRCIAFQTLGRILYRLGRGEWGTTPEHPIAMGVWSAVKEGRVLESLTEASMAEGGHRGSRAYAVEALWLFEKGGWREKLQVR
;
A
#
# COMPACT_ATOMS: atom_id res chain seq x y z
N MET A 1 -3.67 19.35 9.22
CA MET A 1 -2.67 18.32 9.59
C MET A 1 -3.03 17.92 11.01
N ALA A 2 -3.34 16.65 11.29
CA ALA A 2 -3.40 16.20 12.67
C ALA A 2 -2.00 16.43 13.29
N PRO A 3 -1.90 16.98 14.51
CA PRO A 3 -0.60 17.26 15.10
C PRO A 3 0.20 15.96 15.21
N VAL A 4 1.46 16.01 14.77
CA VAL A 4 2.40 14.90 14.98
C VAL A 4 2.60 14.74 16.49
N PRO A 5 2.35 13.56 17.07
CA PRO A 5 2.59 13.33 18.50
C PRO A 5 4.05 13.64 18.87
N THR A 6 4.26 14.14 20.09
CA THR A 6 5.62 14.29 20.61
C THR A 6 6.26 12.91 20.77
N GLN A 7 7.51 12.78 20.34
CA GLN A 7 8.23 11.51 20.40
C GLN A 7 8.18 10.90 21.81
N ASP A 8 7.88 9.61 21.89
CA ASP A 8 7.77 8.79 23.12
C ASP A 8 6.65 9.20 24.10
N SER A 9 5.78 10.15 23.73
CA SER A 9 4.57 10.48 24.49
C SER A 9 3.56 9.31 24.49
N PRO A 10 2.59 9.28 25.41
CA PRO A 10 1.52 8.27 25.39
C PRO A 10 0.84 8.17 24.02
N ALA A 11 0.47 9.31 23.43
CA ALA A 11 -0.14 9.37 22.10
C ALA A 11 0.78 8.85 20.97
N ASP A 12 2.10 8.98 21.11
CA ASP A 12 3.04 8.39 20.15
C ASP A 12 3.08 6.86 20.26
N LYS A 13 3.05 6.34 21.49
CA LYS A 13 3.04 4.89 21.77
C LYS A 13 1.73 4.21 21.35
N ASP A 14 0.64 4.97 21.30
CA ASP A 14 -0.65 4.50 20.80
C ASP A 14 -0.69 4.43 19.25
N SER A 15 0.35 4.93 18.56
CA SER A 15 0.43 4.85 17.10
C SER A 15 0.48 3.40 16.63
N PRO A 16 -0.30 3.02 15.58
CA PRO A 16 -0.25 1.67 15.01
C PRO A 16 1.10 1.34 14.36
N TYR A 17 2.01 2.31 14.24
CA TYR A 17 3.35 2.14 13.70
C TYR A 17 4.46 2.59 14.65
N TYR A 18 4.18 2.65 15.96
CA TYR A 18 5.23 2.80 16.96
C TYR A 18 6.20 1.61 16.90
N PRO A 19 7.52 1.79 17.11
CA PRO A 19 8.48 0.69 17.10
C PRO A 19 8.25 -0.33 18.23
N HIS A 20 7.39 -1.32 17.98
CA HIS A 20 7.15 -2.47 18.83
C HIS A 20 7.68 -3.76 18.19
N PRO A 21 7.95 -4.82 18.99
CA PRO A 21 8.39 -6.12 18.46
C PRO A 21 7.38 -6.77 17.51
N GLU A 22 6.10 -6.47 17.69
CA GLU A 22 5.00 -7.00 16.88
C GLU A 22 4.29 -5.86 16.16
N ILE A 23 4.05 -6.06 14.86
CA ILE A 23 3.33 -5.11 14.02
C ILE A 23 2.29 -5.91 13.26
N SER A 24 1.04 -5.44 13.29
CA SER A 24 -0.02 -6.07 12.48
C SER A 24 0.34 -6.00 11.00
N VAL A 25 0.04 -7.06 10.24
CA VAL A 25 0.25 -7.06 8.79
C VAL A 25 -0.57 -5.96 8.09
N SER A 26 -1.72 -5.58 8.66
CA SER A 26 -2.53 -4.46 8.16
C SER A 26 -1.86 -3.09 8.33
N ALA A 27 -0.92 -2.98 9.28
CA ALA A 27 -0.19 -1.75 9.55
C ALA A 27 1.07 -1.61 8.69
N LEU A 28 1.50 -2.64 7.93
CA LEU A 28 2.71 -2.56 7.11
C LEU A 28 2.65 -1.39 6.13
N ARG A 29 3.71 -0.59 6.13
CA ARG A 29 3.85 0.59 5.28
C ARG A 29 4.77 0.32 4.10
N PHE A 30 4.38 0.86 2.94
CA PHE A 30 5.12 0.73 1.69
C PHE A 30 5.54 2.10 1.15
N ASP A 31 6.76 2.18 0.62
CA ASP A 31 7.20 3.35 -0.14
C ASP A 31 6.55 3.39 -1.54
N PHE A 32 6.74 4.48 -2.28
CA PHE A 32 6.24 4.59 -3.66
C PHE A 32 6.83 3.53 -4.61
N ARG A 33 7.92 2.86 -4.25
CA ARG A 33 8.51 1.77 -5.03
C ARG A 33 7.92 0.41 -4.66
N GLY A 34 6.93 0.39 -3.77
CA GLY A 34 6.23 -0.80 -3.27
C GLY A 34 7.02 -1.60 -2.27
N ARG A 35 8.11 -1.05 -1.69
CA ARG A 35 8.94 -1.79 -0.73
C ARG A 35 8.46 -1.55 0.69
N PHE A 36 8.56 -2.60 1.50
CA PHE A 36 8.27 -2.54 2.92
C PHE A 36 9.22 -1.57 3.65
N LEU A 37 8.65 -0.76 4.56
CA LEU A 37 9.39 0.12 5.46
C LEU A 37 9.19 -0.36 6.90
N SER A 38 10.22 -0.85 7.58
CA SER A 38 10.10 -1.16 9.01
C SER A 38 9.76 0.11 9.82
N PRO A 39 9.14 0.02 11.03
CA PRO A 39 8.79 1.20 11.83
C PRO A 39 9.95 2.17 12.04
N ARG A 40 11.13 1.63 12.33
CA ARG A 40 12.34 2.45 12.51
C ARG A 40 12.73 3.22 11.25
N VAL A 41 12.62 2.59 10.07
CA VAL A 41 12.94 3.23 8.78
C VAL A 41 11.84 4.23 8.39
N SER A 42 10.58 3.84 8.57
CA SER A 42 9.41 4.68 8.28
C SER A 42 9.45 6.00 9.05
N ARG A 43 9.81 5.97 10.34
CA ARG A 43 9.89 7.16 11.20
C ARG A 43 11.17 7.99 11.01
N SER A 44 12.18 7.46 10.32
CA SER A 44 13.44 8.20 10.05
C SER A 44 13.45 8.92 8.70
N ILE A 45 12.49 8.62 7.82
CA ILE A 45 12.38 9.28 6.52
C ILE A 45 11.90 10.73 6.72
N PRO A 46 12.57 11.73 6.11
CA PRO A 46 12.11 13.12 6.20
C PRO A 46 10.78 13.36 5.48
N ALA A 47 9.92 14.20 6.05
CA ALA A 47 8.64 14.60 5.45
C ALA A 47 8.79 15.19 4.03
N SER A 48 9.92 15.82 3.73
CA SER A 48 10.25 16.37 2.40
C SER A 48 10.31 15.31 1.29
N LYS A 49 10.34 14.01 1.62
CA LYS A 49 10.26 12.91 0.64
C LYS A 49 8.83 12.62 0.15
N GLY A 50 7.82 13.30 0.72
CA GLY A 50 6.42 13.19 0.28
C GLY A 50 5.74 11.86 0.60
N LEU A 51 6.37 11.01 1.43
CA LEU A 51 5.84 9.72 1.86
C LEU A 51 4.95 9.80 3.09
N HIS A 52 4.81 10.98 3.70
CA HIS A 52 3.93 11.18 4.85
C HIS A 52 2.55 11.64 4.39
N HIS A 53 1.52 11.24 5.13
CA HIS A 53 0.15 11.64 4.87
C HIS A 53 -0.59 11.96 6.17
N HIS A 54 -1.77 12.58 6.06
CA HIS A 54 -2.57 13.01 7.21
C HIS A 54 -3.47 11.90 7.78
N GLY A 55 -2.99 10.66 7.79
CA GLY A 55 -3.75 9.49 8.24
C GLY A 55 -3.58 9.23 9.73
N GLU A 56 -3.74 7.98 10.13
CA GLU A 56 -3.72 7.54 11.53
C GLU A 56 -2.33 7.59 12.17
N ALA A 57 -1.25 7.49 11.38
CA ALA A 57 0.13 7.64 11.84
C ALA A 57 0.89 8.67 10.98
N PRO A 58 0.65 9.99 11.16
CA PRO A 58 1.26 11.04 10.36
C PRO A 58 2.79 11.13 10.50
N GLU A 59 3.34 10.65 11.61
CA GLU A 59 4.78 10.53 11.90
C GLU A 59 5.48 9.42 11.09
N ALA A 60 4.73 8.49 10.49
CA ALA A 60 5.27 7.32 9.81
C ALA A 60 5.21 7.48 8.27
N ALA A 61 6.36 7.47 7.61
CA ALA A 61 6.44 7.49 6.16
C ALA A 61 5.93 6.18 5.53
N GLY A 62 5.42 6.29 4.31
CA GLY A 62 4.84 5.19 3.55
C GLY A 62 3.34 5.10 3.75
N TYR A 63 2.71 4.20 2.99
CA TYR A 63 1.27 4.01 3.00
C TYR A 63 0.94 2.54 3.27
N THR A 64 -0.10 2.29 4.05
CA THR A 64 -0.70 0.97 4.15
C THR A 64 -1.52 0.64 2.91
N ILE A 65 -1.81 -0.64 2.67
CA ILE A 65 -2.70 -1.04 1.57
C ILE A 65 -4.10 -0.44 1.74
N ALA A 66 -4.61 -0.35 2.97
CA ALA A 66 -5.91 0.25 3.26
C ALA A 66 -5.95 1.75 2.90
N GLU A 67 -4.89 2.49 3.22
CA GLU A 67 -4.75 3.90 2.84
C GLU A 67 -4.67 4.07 1.32
N LEU A 68 -3.88 3.24 0.64
CA LEU A 68 -3.78 3.25 -0.82
C LEU A 68 -5.12 2.90 -1.48
N ALA A 69 -5.85 1.91 -0.95
CA ALA A 69 -7.18 1.54 -1.42
C ALA A 69 -8.19 2.69 -1.25
N ARG A 70 -8.10 3.45 -0.16
CA ARG A 70 -8.90 4.66 0.03
C ARG A 70 -8.51 5.76 -0.97
N LEU A 71 -7.21 6.00 -1.19
CA LEU A 71 -6.73 6.99 -2.17
C LEU A 71 -7.10 6.62 -3.61
N ALA A 72 -7.12 5.33 -3.94
CA ALA A 72 -7.53 4.82 -5.26
C ALA A 72 -8.97 5.21 -5.65
N ARG A 73 -9.83 5.45 -4.67
CA ARG A 73 -11.23 5.89 -4.85
C ARG A 73 -11.45 7.40 -4.64
N SER A 74 -10.38 8.17 -4.46
CA SER A 74 -10.49 9.62 -4.26
C SER A 74 -11.04 10.35 -5.48
N ALA A 75 -11.80 11.44 -5.27
CA ALA A 75 -12.17 12.36 -6.34
C ALA A 75 -10.95 13.13 -6.92
N VAL A 76 -9.81 13.16 -6.21
CA VAL A 76 -8.59 13.88 -6.63
C VAL A 76 -7.74 12.99 -7.53
N PRO A 77 -7.53 13.33 -8.82
CA PRO A 77 -6.81 12.47 -9.76
C PRO A 77 -5.38 12.14 -9.35
N ALA A 78 -4.65 13.10 -8.79
CA ALA A 78 -3.27 12.90 -8.34
C ALA A 78 -3.16 11.83 -7.24
N GLN A 79 -4.11 11.80 -6.30
CA GLN A 79 -4.16 10.78 -5.24
C GLN A 79 -4.39 9.38 -5.83
N ARG A 80 -5.31 9.27 -6.81
CA ARG A 80 -5.55 8.01 -7.53
C ARG A 80 -4.31 7.54 -8.28
N CYS A 81 -3.63 8.43 -9.00
CA CYS A 81 -2.41 8.09 -9.75
C CYS A 81 -1.30 7.55 -8.84
N ILE A 82 -1.09 8.16 -7.68
CA ILE A 82 -0.10 7.69 -6.69
C ILE A 82 -0.50 6.32 -6.14
N ALA A 83 -1.78 6.15 -5.80
CA ALA A 83 -2.31 4.90 -5.29
C ALA A 83 -2.12 3.76 -6.29
N PHE A 84 -2.55 3.93 -7.54
CA PHE A 84 -2.46 2.89 -8.57
C PHE A 84 -1.02 2.47 -8.88
N GLN A 85 -0.11 3.43 -9.05
CA GLN A 85 1.31 3.10 -9.26
C GLN A 85 1.92 2.34 -8.08
N THR A 86 1.62 2.76 -6.85
CA THR A 86 2.16 2.13 -5.65
C THR A 86 1.57 0.72 -5.47
N LEU A 87 0.26 0.57 -5.62
CA LEU A 87 -0.43 -0.72 -5.56
C LEU A 87 0.07 -1.70 -6.64
N GLY A 88 0.24 -1.24 -7.88
CA GLY A 88 0.81 -2.05 -8.96
C GLY A 88 2.21 -2.58 -8.61
N ARG A 89 3.07 -1.73 -8.05
CA ARG A 89 4.41 -2.13 -7.61
C ARG A 89 4.37 -3.12 -6.43
N ILE A 90 3.46 -2.94 -5.49
CA ILE A 90 3.24 -3.88 -4.38
C ILE A 90 2.79 -5.24 -4.92
N LEU A 91 1.79 -5.26 -5.81
CA LEU A 91 1.25 -6.48 -6.42
C LEU A 91 2.31 -7.24 -7.23
N TYR A 92 3.15 -6.51 -7.98
CA TYR A 92 4.28 -7.11 -8.68
C TYR A 92 5.23 -7.81 -7.71
N ARG A 93 5.69 -7.10 -6.66
CA ARG A 93 6.63 -7.62 -5.66
C ARG A 93 6.06 -8.82 -4.89
N LEU A 94 4.78 -8.77 -4.55
CA LEU A 94 4.04 -9.88 -3.96
C LEU A 94 4.13 -11.11 -4.86
N GLY A 95 3.79 -10.97 -6.15
CA GLY A 95 3.89 -12.06 -7.12
C GLY A 95 5.31 -12.59 -7.31
N ARG A 96 6.31 -11.70 -7.31
CA ARG A 96 7.73 -12.08 -7.37
C ARG A 96 8.23 -12.81 -6.12
N GLY A 97 7.43 -12.86 -5.05
CA GLY A 97 7.73 -13.57 -3.83
C GLY A 97 8.65 -12.83 -2.87
N GLU A 98 8.75 -11.50 -2.97
CA GLU A 98 9.64 -10.69 -2.12
C GLU A 98 9.32 -10.80 -0.62
N TRP A 99 8.08 -11.19 -0.27
CA TRP A 99 7.62 -11.37 1.11
C TRP A 99 7.15 -12.79 1.39
N GLY A 100 7.64 -13.76 0.62
CA GLY A 100 7.21 -15.14 0.68
C GLY A 100 6.59 -15.63 -0.64
N THR A 101 6.84 -16.88 -0.97
CA THR A 101 6.45 -17.48 -2.26
C THR A 101 5.23 -18.40 -2.15
N THR A 102 4.77 -18.70 -0.92
CA THR A 102 3.74 -19.70 -0.66
C THR A 102 2.52 -19.10 0.08
N PRO A 103 1.33 -19.71 -0.07
CA PRO A 103 0.12 -19.30 0.64
C PRO A 103 0.17 -19.46 2.17
N GLU A 104 1.23 -20.05 2.72
CA GLU A 104 1.43 -20.21 4.15
C GLU A 104 2.26 -19.07 4.74
N HIS A 105 2.91 -18.26 3.89
CA HIS A 105 3.76 -17.17 4.38
C HIS A 105 2.92 -16.03 4.96
N PRO A 106 3.01 -15.73 6.27
CA PRO A 106 2.09 -14.79 6.93
C PRO A 106 2.08 -13.39 6.33
N ILE A 107 3.26 -12.86 5.96
CA ILE A 107 3.37 -11.52 5.37
C ILE A 107 2.72 -11.47 3.99
N ALA A 108 3.13 -12.33 3.04
CA ALA A 108 2.53 -12.37 1.71
C ALA A 108 1.00 -12.54 1.77
N MET A 109 0.51 -13.42 2.64
CA MET A 109 -0.93 -13.62 2.79
C MET A 109 -1.66 -12.45 3.44
N GLY A 110 -1.08 -11.81 4.45
CA GLY A 110 -1.73 -10.64 5.03
C GLY A 110 -1.72 -9.43 4.09
N VAL A 111 -0.67 -9.26 3.27
CA VAL A 111 -0.65 -8.29 2.16
C VAL A 111 -1.77 -8.62 1.16
N TRP A 112 -1.90 -9.88 0.76
CA TRP A 112 -2.97 -10.31 -0.16
C TRP A 112 -4.37 -10.13 0.46
N SER A 113 -4.56 -10.42 1.74
CA SER A 113 -5.83 -10.20 2.44
C SER A 113 -6.19 -8.72 2.47
N ALA A 114 -5.24 -7.83 2.78
CA ALA A 114 -5.47 -6.39 2.74
C ALA A 114 -5.82 -5.88 1.33
N VAL A 115 -5.24 -6.47 0.27
CA VAL A 115 -5.60 -6.18 -1.14
C VAL A 115 -7.07 -6.55 -1.41
N LYS A 116 -7.51 -7.73 -0.95
CA LYS A 116 -8.91 -8.19 -1.11
C LYS A 116 -9.88 -7.33 -0.30
N GLU A 117 -9.60 -7.11 0.98
CA GLU A 117 -10.44 -6.30 1.88
C GLU A 117 -10.57 -4.85 1.38
N GLY A 118 -9.48 -4.29 0.85
CA GLY A 118 -9.47 -2.96 0.25
C GLY A 118 -10.18 -2.86 -1.10
N ARG A 119 -10.65 -3.99 -1.67
CA ARG A 119 -11.18 -4.08 -3.04
C ARG A 119 -10.26 -3.46 -4.09
N VAL A 120 -8.97 -3.75 -3.99
CA VAL A 120 -7.94 -3.11 -4.81
C VAL A 120 -8.09 -3.52 -6.28
N LEU A 121 -8.27 -4.80 -6.56
CA LEU A 121 -8.35 -5.29 -7.95
C LEU A 121 -9.62 -4.80 -8.65
N GLU A 122 -10.74 -4.72 -7.93
CA GLU A 122 -11.99 -4.15 -8.41
C GLU A 122 -11.81 -2.67 -8.74
N SER A 123 -11.23 -1.90 -7.81
CA SER A 123 -10.99 -0.46 -8.02
C SER A 123 -10.07 -0.20 -9.23
N LEU A 124 -9.05 -1.05 -9.43
CA LEU A 124 -8.16 -0.98 -10.59
C LEU A 124 -8.89 -1.35 -11.90
N THR A 125 -9.73 -2.38 -11.87
CA THR A 125 -10.50 -2.85 -13.04
C THR A 125 -11.53 -1.81 -13.46
N GLU A 126 -12.30 -1.28 -12.51
CA GLU A 126 -13.26 -0.20 -12.76
C GLU A 126 -12.56 1.04 -13.37
N ALA A 127 -11.39 1.42 -12.82
CA ALA A 127 -10.64 2.56 -13.31
C ALA A 127 -9.99 2.35 -14.69
N SER A 128 -9.59 1.11 -15.02
CA SER A 128 -8.95 0.78 -16.31
C SER A 128 -9.96 0.76 -17.47
N MET A 129 -11.21 0.38 -17.17
CA MET A 129 -12.31 0.29 -18.14
C MET A 129 -13.14 1.58 -18.25
N ALA A 130 -12.93 2.57 -17.38
CA ALA A 130 -13.69 3.82 -17.38
C ALA A 130 -13.59 4.55 -18.74
N GLU A 131 -14.75 4.88 -19.32
CA GLU A 131 -14.86 5.64 -20.58
C GLU A 131 -14.67 7.15 -20.39
N GLY A 132 -14.66 7.63 -19.14
CA GLY A 132 -14.45 9.03 -18.78
C GLY A 132 -13.47 9.24 -17.61
N GLY A 133 -13.24 10.50 -17.25
CA GLY A 133 -12.36 10.89 -16.13
C GLY A 133 -10.90 11.11 -16.52
N HIS A 134 -10.02 11.14 -15.52
CA HIS A 134 -8.61 11.50 -15.73
C HIS A 134 -7.81 10.37 -16.43
N ARG A 135 -7.31 10.66 -17.63
CA ARG A 135 -6.59 9.71 -18.50
C ARG A 135 -5.38 9.06 -17.83
N GLY A 136 -4.60 9.84 -17.07
CA GLY A 136 -3.43 9.29 -16.36
C GLY A 136 -3.81 8.26 -15.31
N SER A 137 -4.93 8.45 -14.62
CA SER A 137 -5.40 7.51 -13.60
C SER A 137 -5.84 6.19 -14.25
N ARG A 138 -6.46 6.24 -15.43
CA ARG A 138 -6.79 5.05 -16.22
C ARG A 138 -5.53 4.31 -16.68
N ALA A 139 -4.53 5.03 -17.20
CA ALA A 139 -3.27 4.43 -17.65
C ALA A 139 -2.53 3.71 -16.50
N TYR A 140 -2.44 4.33 -15.32
CA TYR A 140 -1.80 3.70 -14.17
C TYR A 140 -2.61 2.52 -13.61
N ALA A 141 -3.93 2.51 -13.75
CA ALA A 141 -4.74 1.35 -13.39
C ALA A 141 -4.48 0.16 -14.31
N VAL A 142 -4.36 0.40 -15.63
CA VAL A 142 -3.95 -0.61 -16.61
C VAL A 142 -2.56 -1.15 -16.29
N GLU A 143 -1.59 -0.26 -16.02
CA GLU A 143 -0.23 -0.66 -15.66
C GLU A 143 -0.22 -1.51 -14.38
N ALA A 144 -0.99 -1.14 -13.36
CA ALA A 144 -1.06 -1.88 -12.11
C ALA A 144 -1.63 -3.31 -12.29
N LEU A 145 -2.66 -3.47 -13.13
CA LEU A 145 -3.20 -4.79 -13.48
C LEU A 145 -2.17 -5.63 -14.26
N TRP A 146 -1.47 -5.02 -15.22
CA TRP A 146 -0.39 -5.69 -15.93
C TRP A 146 0.76 -6.11 -14.99
N LEU A 147 1.13 -5.26 -14.04
CA LEU A 147 2.13 -5.59 -13.02
C LEU A 147 1.69 -6.74 -12.11
N PHE A 148 0.40 -6.81 -11.77
CA PHE A 148 -0.16 -7.95 -11.03
C PHE A 148 -0.02 -9.26 -11.80
N GLU A 149 -0.40 -9.28 -13.08
CA GLU A 149 -0.24 -10.44 -13.96
C GLU A 149 1.24 -10.83 -14.13
N LYS A 150 2.12 -9.87 -14.38
CA LYS A 150 3.56 -10.10 -14.51
C LYS A 150 4.23 -10.56 -13.21
N GLY A 151 3.65 -10.21 -12.06
CA GLY A 151 4.09 -10.71 -10.77
C GLY A 151 3.89 -12.22 -10.66
N GLY A 152 2.82 -12.77 -11.23
CA GLY A 152 2.52 -14.20 -11.20
C GLY A 152 1.87 -14.67 -9.87
N TRP A 153 1.27 -13.75 -9.10
CA TRP A 153 0.64 -14.11 -7.81
C TRP A 153 -0.64 -14.93 -8.01
N ARG A 154 -1.39 -14.67 -9.09
CA ARG A 154 -2.66 -15.36 -9.36
C ARG A 154 -2.44 -16.86 -9.58
N GLU A 155 -1.40 -17.21 -10.31
CA GLU A 155 -0.99 -18.59 -10.60
C GLU A 155 -0.60 -19.31 -9.31
N LYS A 156 0.13 -18.64 -8.42
CA LYS A 156 0.53 -19.19 -7.11
C LYS A 156 -0.66 -19.52 -6.20
N LEU A 157 -1.77 -18.79 -6.33
CA LEU A 157 -3.00 -19.08 -5.59
C LEU A 157 -3.82 -20.24 -6.20
N GLN A 158 -3.63 -20.52 -7.49
CA GLN A 158 -4.32 -21.59 -8.21
C GLN A 158 -3.60 -22.95 -8.10
N VAL A 159 -2.36 -22.98 -7.61
CA VAL A 159 -1.69 -24.23 -7.22
C VAL A 159 -2.28 -24.71 -5.90
N ARG A 160 -3.34 -25.51 -5.99
CA ARG A 160 -3.84 -26.41 -4.94
C ARG A 160 -4.14 -27.76 -5.56
#